data_AF-A0A9C6XWH8-F1
#
_entry.id   AF-A0A9C6XWH8-F1
#
_cell.length_a   1.000
_cell.length_b   1.000
_cell.length_c   1.000
_cell.angle_alpha   90.00
_cell.angle_beta   90.00
_cell.angle_gamma   90.00
#
_symmetry.space_group_name_H-M   'P 1'
#
loop_
_entity.id
_entity.type
_entity.pdbx_description
1 polymer ?
#
loop_
_entity_poly.entity_id
_entity_poly.type
_entity_poly.pdbx_seq_one_letter_code
_entity_poly.pdbx_strand_id
1 'polypeptide(L)'
;MERIRRHGVGRLNNVRCGGDGMNSLDSSWALALLLSAAPTLEMLQVEGLQDVHLLAIHDMPRLRRLEARYLDADAAPLELPALPPGRRGLQWLSMKDFPPGTALSLVRAHSGTLQALELETGPEAWPPLDQLPYPCGELDKLRRGGGLPALRRLVLLRREGHRSGAFCEAQCHAVERALGGPTVMCADAECDNVQI
;
A
#
# COMPACT_ATOMS: atom_id res chain seq x y z
N MET A 1 21.17 14.72 -7.65
CA MET A 1 20.02 14.77 -8.59
C MET A 1 20.44 14.54 -10.04
N GLU A 2 21.45 15.24 -10.56
CA GLU A 2 21.87 15.12 -11.97
C GLU A 2 22.34 13.71 -12.38
N ARG A 3 23.05 13.00 -11.49
CA ARG A 3 23.44 11.59 -11.71
C ARG A 3 22.25 10.65 -11.88
N ILE A 4 21.17 10.86 -11.11
CA ILE A 4 19.94 10.05 -11.19
C ILE A 4 19.29 10.25 -12.56
N ARG A 5 19.20 11.49 -13.04
CA ARG A 5 18.64 11.80 -14.35
C ARG A 5 19.46 11.20 -15.49
N ARG A 6 20.79 11.17 -15.36
CA ARG A 6 21.69 10.65 -16.40
C ARG A 6 21.69 9.13 -16.52
N HIS A 7 21.63 8.41 -15.40
CA HIS A 7 21.80 6.96 -15.39
C HIS A 7 20.52 6.19 -15.10
N GLY A 8 19.46 6.87 -14.66
CA GLY A 8 18.28 6.24 -14.11
C GLY A 8 18.55 5.61 -12.75
N VAL A 9 17.48 5.37 -12.02
CA VAL A 9 17.47 4.59 -10.77
C VAL A 9 16.27 3.67 -10.84
N GLY A 10 16.51 2.35 -10.82
CA GLY A 10 15.44 1.35 -10.84
C GLY A 10 14.83 1.09 -9.46
N ARG A 11 15.58 1.36 -8.38
CA ARG A 11 15.15 1.09 -7.01
C ARG A 11 15.59 2.19 -6.04
N LEU A 12 14.67 2.63 -5.20
CA LEU A 12 14.92 3.51 -4.06
C LEU A 12 14.36 2.84 -2.81
N ASN A 13 15.17 2.76 -1.75
CA ASN A 13 14.75 2.19 -0.47
C ASN A 13 14.93 3.21 0.65
N ASN A 14 14.12 3.09 1.71
CA ASN A 14 14.20 3.90 2.91
C ASN A 14 14.17 5.42 2.63
N VAL A 15 13.37 5.86 1.65
CA VAL A 15 13.16 7.28 1.39
C VAL A 15 12.27 7.83 2.49
N ARG A 16 12.68 8.90 3.17
CA ARG A 16 11.86 9.59 4.17
C ARG A 16 11.36 10.91 3.60
N CYS A 17 10.05 11.11 3.63
CA CYS A 17 9.36 12.29 3.09
C CYS A 17 8.94 13.29 4.19
N GLY A 18 8.86 12.85 5.45
CA GLY A 18 8.52 13.69 6.60
C GLY A 18 9.70 13.83 7.56
N GLY A 19 9.81 15.00 8.17
CA GLY A 19 10.70 15.23 9.32
C GLY A 19 10.01 14.78 10.61
N ASP A 20 10.79 14.24 11.54
CA ASP A 20 10.41 13.78 12.89
C ASP A 20 10.07 14.92 13.86
N GLY A 21 9.44 16.00 13.37
CA GLY A 21 8.93 17.08 14.20
C GLY A 21 9.85 18.29 14.37
N MET A 22 11.04 18.33 13.77
CA MET A 22 11.92 19.51 13.89
C MET A 22 12.54 20.07 12.62
N ASN A 23 12.40 19.42 11.46
CA ASN A 23 12.84 19.96 10.17
C ASN A 23 11.86 19.61 9.04
N SER A 24 10.95 20.55 8.73
CA SER A 24 10.05 20.46 7.56
C SER A 24 10.76 20.59 6.21
N LEU A 25 12.06 20.90 6.21
CA LEU A 25 12.89 21.10 5.02
C LEU A 25 13.03 19.83 4.16
N ASP A 26 12.85 18.64 4.73
CA ASP A 26 13.08 17.36 4.04
C ASP A 26 11.99 16.98 3.02
N SER A 27 10.78 17.54 3.13
CA SER A 27 9.67 17.23 2.21
C SER A 27 9.98 17.66 0.77
N SER A 28 10.53 18.87 0.59
CA SER A 28 10.88 19.38 -0.75
C SER A 28 12.00 18.59 -1.43
N TRP A 29 12.99 18.13 -0.65
CA TRP A 29 14.09 17.33 -1.17
C TRP A 29 13.63 15.94 -1.60
N ALA A 30 12.81 15.28 -0.76
CA ALA A 30 12.26 13.96 -1.06
C ALA A 30 11.37 14.02 -2.31
N LEU A 31 10.51 15.02 -2.43
CA LEU A 31 9.71 15.24 -3.64
C LEU A 31 10.58 15.42 -4.89
N ALA A 32 11.63 16.26 -4.81
CA ALA A 32 12.55 16.45 -5.92
C ALA A 32 13.23 15.14 -6.32
N LEU A 33 13.63 14.32 -5.34
CA LEU A 33 14.23 12.99 -5.52
C LEU A 33 13.29 12.08 -6.29
N LEU A 34 12.04 11.95 -5.82
CA LEU A 34 11.00 11.14 -6.44
C LEU A 34 10.78 11.57 -7.89
N LEU A 35 10.58 12.87 -8.14
CA LEU A 35 10.38 13.40 -9.49
C LEU A 35 11.57 13.15 -10.43
N SER A 36 12.79 13.20 -9.91
CA SER A 36 13.99 12.93 -10.73
C SER A 36 14.19 11.45 -11.04
N ALA A 37 13.72 10.56 -10.18
CA ALA A 37 13.80 9.10 -10.38
C ALA A 37 12.58 8.54 -11.15
N ALA A 38 11.46 9.26 -11.16
CA ALA A 38 10.16 8.83 -11.69
C ALA A 38 10.22 8.11 -13.06
N PRO A 39 10.98 8.58 -14.07
CA PRO A 39 10.96 7.95 -15.40
C PRO A 39 11.48 6.51 -15.44
N THR A 40 12.34 6.14 -14.48
CA THR A 40 13.04 4.84 -14.47
C THR A 40 12.74 3.98 -13.24
N LEU A 41 12.09 4.54 -12.22
CA LEU A 41 11.88 3.87 -10.95
C LEU A 41 10.88 2.72 -11.09
N GLU A 42 11.28 1.52 -10.65
CA GLU A 42 10.46 0.31 -10.68
C GLU A 42 10.07 -0.15 -9.27
N MET A 43 10.90 0.14 -8.27
CA MET A 43 10.70 -0.25 -6.87
C MET A 43 10.95 0.94 -5.94
N LEU A 44 9.99 1.20 -5.06
CA LEU A 44 10.09 2.27 -4.06
C LEU A 44 9.67 1.77 -2.68
N GLN A 45 10.51 2.04 -1.68
CA GLN A 45 10.14 1.99 -0.27
C GLN A 45 10.27 3.40 0.32
N VAL A 46 9.17 3.92 0.86
CA VAL A 46 9.06 5.31 1.32
C VAL A 46 8.25 5.43 2.60
N GLU A 47 8.70 6.31 3.50
CA GLU A 47 8.09 6.56 4.80
C GLU A 47 7.72 8.05 4.96
N GLY A 48 6.68 8.31 5.75
CA GLY A 48 6.22 9.68 6.02
C GLY A 48 5.64 10.35 4.78
N LEU A 49 4.91 9.59 3.96
CA LEU A 49 4.25 10.13 2.77
C LEU A 49 3.20 11.18 3.14
N GLN A 50 3.06 12.14 2.23
CA GLN A 50 2.00 13.14 2.22
C GLN A 50 1.36 13.13 0.82
N ASP A 51 0.23 13.80 0.66
CA ASP A 51 -0.56 13.80 -0.57
C ASP A 51 0.28 14.15 -1.81
N VAL A 52 1.13 15.18 -1.71
CA VAL A 52 2.00 15.62 -2.82
C VAL A 52 2.99 14.53 -3.26
N HIS A 53 3.50 13.74 -2.32
CA HIS A 53 4.40 12.64 -2.62
C HIS A 53 3.65 11.48 -3.25
N LEU A 54 2.46 11.17 -2.75
CA LEU A 54 1.63 10.09 -3.30
C LEU A 54 1.18 10.40 -4.74
N LEU A 55 0.81 11.65 -5.03
CA LEU A 55 0.50 12.09 -6.39
C LEU A 55 1.70 11.92 -7.32
N ALA A 56 2.90 12.34 -6.89
CA ALA A 56 4.12 12.17 -7.68
C ALA A 56 4.46 10.69 -7.93
N ILE A 57 4.22 9.82 -6.94
CA ILE A 57 4.42 8.36 -7.03
C ILE A 57 3.41 7.73 -7.98
N HIS A 58 2.13 8.12 -7.86
CA HIS A 58 1.08 7.68 -8.77
C HIS A 58 1.41 8.03 -10.24
N ASP A 59 2.11 9.14 -10.44
CA ASP A 59 2.59 9.59 -11.74
C ASP A 59 3.89 8.96 -12.24
N MET A 60 4.44 7.95 -11.55
CA MET A 60 5.58 7.19 -12.06
C MET A 60 5.15 6.14 -13.10
N PRO A 61 5.68 6.17 -14.34
CA PRO A 61 5.20 5.29 -15.43
C PRO A 61 5.73 3.85 -15.36
N ARG A 62 6.79 3.61 -14.58
CA ARG A 62 7.47 2.31 -14.49
C ARG A 62 7.36 1.64 -13.14
N LEU A 63 6.77 2.30 -12.14
CA LEU A 63 6.71 1.80 -10.79
C LEU A 63 5.83 0.54 -10.72
N ARG A 64 6.39 -0.55 -10.20
CA ARG A 64 5.70 -1.85 -10.06
C ARG A 64 5.58 -2.29 -8.62
N ARG A 65 6.53 -1.94 -7.76
CA ARG A 65 6.54 -2.28 -6.33
C ARG A 65 6.57 -1.01 -5.50
N LEU A 66 5.57 -0.85 -4.63
CA LEU A 66 5.51 0.25 -3.67
C LEU A 66 5.33 -0.31 -2.26
N GLU A 67 6.29 -0.04 -1.38
CA GLU A 67 6.11 -0.12 0.07
C GLU A 67 6.04 1.30 0.61
N ALA A 68 4.94 1.62 1.28
CA ALA A 68 4.66 2.98 1.66
C ALA A 68 4.10 3.05 3.08
N ARG A 69 4.60 4.01 3.87
CA ARG A 69 4.00 4.44 5.12
C ARG A 69 3.52 5.89 5.01
N TYR A 70 2.25 6.14 5.30
CA TYR A 70 1.71 7.49 5.34
C TYR A 70 2.12 8.22 6.62
N LEU A 71 2.18 9.54 6.58
CA LEU A 71 2.54 10.35 7.74
C LEU A 71 1.40 10.47 8.76
N ASP A 72 0.17 10.61 8.27
CA ASP A 72 -1.01 10.88 9.08
C ASP A 72 -2.19 9.99 8.62
N ALA A 73 -2.56 9.01 9.44
CA ALA A 73 -3.65 8.09 9.13
C ALA A 73 -5.04 8.74 9.24
N ASP A 74 -5.14 9.89 9.92
CA ASP A 74 -6.39 10.63 10.13
C ASP A 74 -6.57 11.75 9.09
N ALA A 75 -5.63 11.89 8.15
CA ALA A 75 -5.72 12.88 7.08
C ALA A 75 -6.99 12.67 6.22
N ALA A 76 -7.46 13.77 5.65
CA ALA A 76 -8.58 13.73 4.71
C ALA A 76 -8.29 12.76 3.54
N PRO A 77 -9.30 12.03 3.05
CA PRO A 77 -9.09 11.07 1.98
C PRO A 77 -8.66 11.76 0.69
N LEU A 78 -7.54 11.33 0.13
CA LEU A 78 -7.05 11.76 -1.17
C LEU A 78 -7.58 10.81 -2.24
N GLU A 79 -8.36 11.36 -3.18
CA GLU A 79 -8.82 10.62 -4.34
C GLU A 79 -7.79 10.67 -5.47
N LEU A 80 -7.31 9.51 -5.87
CA LEU A 80 -6.38 9.34 -6.99
C LEU A 80 -7.17 9.07 -8.28
N PRO A 81 -6.79 9.70 -9.40
CA PRO A 81 -7.42 9.41 -10.68
C PRO A 81 -7.13 7.97 -11.12
N ALA A 82 -8.02 7.42 -11.94
CA ALA A 82 -7.74 6.14 -12.60
C ALA A 82 -6.53 6.28 -13.54
N LEU A 83 -5.72 5.22 -13.65
CA LEU A 83 -4.61 5.22 -14.57
C LEU A 83 -5.10 5.31 -16.03
N PRO A 84 -4.43 6.10 -16.89
CA PRO A 84 -4.76 6.13 -18.31
C PRO A 84 -4.57 4.76 -18.97
N PRO A 85 -5.36 4.44 -20.02
CA PRO A 85 -5.21 3.18 -20.75
C PRO A 85 -3.78 2.96 -21.25
N GLY A 86 -3.27 1.73 -21.11
CA GLY A 86 -1.93 1.35 -21.54
C GLY A 86 -0.81 1.69 -20.55
N ARG A 87 -1.10 2.45 -19.49
CA ARG A 87 -0.15 2.69 -18.40
C ARG A 87 -0.01 1.43 -17.54
N ARG A 88 1.23 1.07 -17.22
CA ARG A 88 1.51 0.00 -16.26
C ARG A 88 1.22 0.53 -14.86
N GLY A 89 0.38 -0.17 -14.11
CA GLY A 89 0.14 0.12 -12.70
C GLY A 89 1.02 -0.72 -11.78
N LEU A 90 0.80 -0.56 -10.47
CA LEU A 90 1.46 -1.35 -9.45
C LEU A 90 1.10 -2.83 -9.58
N GLN A 91 2.06 -3.70 -9.31
CA GLN A 91 1.92 -5.15 -9.23
C GLN A 91 1.98 -5.64 -7.78
N TRP A 92 2.74 -4.96 -6.94
CA TRP A 92 2.83 -5.22 -5.51
C TRP A 92 2.72 -3.90 -4.75
N LEU A 93 1.86 -3.88 -3.74
CA LEU A 93 1.59 -2.71 -2.90
C LEU A 93 1.56 -3.16 -1.43
N SER A 94 2.39 -2.54 -0.60
CA SER A 94 2.36 -2.68 0.86
C SER A 94 2.13 -1.30 1.47
N MET A 95 1.07 -1.17 2.26
CA MET A 95 0.63 0.10 2.84
C MET A 95 0.56 0.00 4.36
N LYS A 96 1.16 0.99 5.02
CA LYS A 96 1.17 1.17 6.47
C LYS A 96 0.65 2.56 6.80
N ASP A 97 -0.20 2.66 7.81
CA ASP A 97 -0.72 3.95 8.32
C ASP A 97 -1.43 4.85 7.28
N PHE A 98 -2.00 4.30 6.19
CA PHE A 98 -2.72 5.10 5.19
C PHE A 98 -4.13 5.48 5.67
N PRO A 99 -4.60 6.71 5.38
CA PRO A 99 -6.01 7.05 5.53
C PRO A 99 -6.90 6.08 4.73
N PRO A 100 -7.97 5.56 5.35
CA PRO A 100 -9.04 4.78 4.72
C PRO A 100 -9.34 5.04 3.24
N GLY A 101 -9.82 6.24 2.92
CA GLY A 101 -10.23 6.59 1.57
C GLY A 101 -9.05 6.66 0.61
N THR A 102 -7.89 7.15 1.07
CA THR A 102 -6.66 7.19 0.28
C THR A 102 -6.16 5.80 -0.10
N ALA A 103 -6.12 4.87 0.86
CA ALA A 103 -5.75 3.48 0.60
C ALA A 103 -6.69 2.84 -0.43
N LEU A 104 -8.00 3.03 -0.26
CA LEU A 104 -9.02 2.51 -1.16
C LEU A 104 -8.88 3.11 -2.57
N SER A 105 -8.67 4.42 -2.68
CA SER A 105 -8.50 5.12 -3.95
C SER A 105 -7.23 4.64 -4.68
N LEU A 106 -6.13 4.44 -3.96
CA LEU A 106 -4.89 3.86 -4.51
C LEU A 106 -5.09 2.43 -5.03
N VAL A 107 -5.73 1.57 -4.24
CA VAL A 107 -6.01 0.18 -4.65
C VAL A 107 -6.92 0.17 -5.88
N ARG A 108 -7.96 1.02 -5.94
CA ARG A 108 -8.84 1.15 -7.12
C ARG A 108 -8.09 1.58 -8.36
N ALA A 109 -7.25 2.61 -8.24
CA ALA A 109 -6.47 3.15 -9.35
C ALA A 109 -5.55 2.10 -9.99
N HIS A 110 -5.09 1.10 -9.21
CA HIS A 110 -4.21 0.02 -9.66
C HIS A 110 -4.89 -1.36 -9.75
N SER A 111 -6.21 -1.45 -9.59
CA SER A 111 -6.97 -2.71 -9.50
C SER A 111 -6.75 -3.69 -10.68
N GLY A 112 -6.58 -3.15 -11.89
CA GLY A 112 -6.35 -3.96 -13.10
C GLY A 112 -4.96 -4.59 -13.21
N THR A 113 -3.99 -4.16 -12.40
CA THR A 113 -2.60 -4.66 -12.47
C THR A 113 -2.07 -5.20 -11.15
N LEU A 114 -2.73 -4.88 -10.04
CA LEU A 114 -2.26 -5.22 -8.70
C LEU A 114 -2.40 -6.72 -8.42
N GLN A 115 -1.27 -7.41 -8.24
CA GLN A 115 -1.20 -8.86 -8.05
C GLN A 115 -1.03 -9.25 -6.59
N ALA A 116 -0.35 -8.42 -5.82
CA ALA A 116 -0.11 -8.61 -4.41
C ALA A 116 -0.41 -7.32 -3.64
N LEU A 117 -1.18 -7.47 -2.57
CA LEU A 117 -1.54 -6.38 -1.67
C LEU A 117 -1.18 -6.77 -0.25
N GLU A 118 -0.52 -5.90 0.48
CA GLU A 118 -0.24 -6.07 1.90
C GLU A 118 -0.85 -4.91 2.66
N LEU A 119 -1.68 -5.24 3.64
CA LEU A 119 -2.44 -4.27 4.42
C LEU A 119 -2.09 -4.42 5.87
N GLU A 120 -1.58 -3.35 6.47
CA GLU A 120 -1.48 -3.27 7.91
C GLU A 120 -2.87 -3.21 8.53
N THR A 121 -3.08 -4.09 9.50
CA THR A 121 -4.30 -4.16 10.27
C THR A 121 -4.09 -3.46 11.59
N GLY A 122 -4.96 -2.52 11.93
CA GLY A 122 -4.84 -1.69 13.13
C GLY A 122 -4.81 -2.48 14.45
N PRO A 123 -4.31 -1.85 15.54
CA PRO A 123 -4.07 -2.48 16.83
C PRO A 123 -5.33 -2.75 17.67
N GLU A 124 -6.50 -2.21 17.31
CA GLU A 124 -7.71 -2.40 18.10
C GLU A 124 -8.24 -3.83 17.98
N ALA A 125 -8.65 -4.38 19.13
CA ALA A 125 -9.19 -5.72 19.26
C ALA A 125 -10.33 -5.93 18.25
N TRP A 126 -10.06 -6.80 17.28
CA TRP A 126 -10.86 -7.08 16.11
C TRP A 126 -12.35 -7.27 16.43
N PRO A 127 -13.22 -6.35 15.99
CA PRO A 127 -14.66 -6.60 15.95
C PRO A 127 -15.01 -7.54 14.75
N PRO A 128 -16.25 -8.07 14.66
CA PRO A 128 -16.68 -9.03 13.62
C PRO A 128 -16.47 -8.55 12.16
N LEU A 129 -16.64 -9.42 11.15
CA LEU A 129 -16.37 -9.16 9.71
C LEU A 129 -16.91 -7.81 9.19
N ASP A 130 -18.11 -7.45 9.63
CA ASP A 130 -18.85 -6.23 9.33
C ASP A 130 -18.30 -4.97 10.04
N GLN A 131 -17.46 -5.17 11.05
CA GLN A 131 -16.82 -4.15 11.87
C GLN A 131 -15.29 -4.16 11.74
N LEU A 132 -14.70 -5.13 11.02
CA LEU A 132 -13.25 -5.35 10.97
C LEU A 132 -12.55 -4.00 10.78
N PRO A 133 -11.47 -3.75 11.53
CA PRO A 133 -10.67 -2.57 11.32
C PRO A 133 -10.29 -2.55 9.85
N TYR A 134 -10.43 -1.36 9.29
CA TYR A 134 -9.95 -0.99 7.97
C TYR A 134 -8.65 -1.73 7.61
N PRO A 135 -8.52 -2.29 6.38
CA PRO A 135 -9.37 -2.11 5.19
C PRO A 135 -10.36 -3.25 4.91
N CYS A 136 -10.53 -4.23 5.82
CA CYS A 136 -11.23 -5.47 5.48
C CYS A 136 -12.73 -5.28 5.19
N GLY A 137 -13.44 -4.39 5.90
CA GLY A 137 -14.85 -4.07 5.59
C GLY A 137 -15.06 -3.35 4.25
N GLU A 138 -14.03 -2.66 3.75
CA GLU A 138 -14.06 -1.98 2.45
C GLU A 138 -13.70 -2.93 1.28
N LEU A 139 -13.16 -4.12 1.55
CA LEU A 139 -12.87 -5.13 0.53
C LEU A 139 -14.14 -5.56 -0.22
N ASP A 140 -15.29 -5.58 0.47
CA ASP A 140 -16.59 -5.83 -0.16
C ASP A 140 -17.00 -4.71 -1.12
N LYS A 141 -16.60 -3.46 -0.86
CA LYS A 141 -16.83 -2.35 -1.78
C LYS A 141 -15.89 -2.44 -2.98
N LEU A 142 -14.65 -2.88 -2.78
CA LEU A 142 -13.71 -3.17 -3.88
C LEU A 142 -14.26 -4.27 -4.78
N ARG A 143 -14.81 -5.35 -4.20
CA ARG A 143 -15.46 -6.42 -4.98
C ARG A 143 -16.62 -5.92 -5.82
N ARG A 144 -17.52 -5.11 -5.22
CA ARG A 144 -18.70 -4.57 -5.92
C ARG A 144 -18.37 -3.54 -7.00
N GLY A 145 -17.28 -2.80 -6.84
CA GLY A 145 -16.89 -1.69 -7.72
C GLY A 145 -16.09 -2.06 -8.97
N GLY A 146 -16.06 -3.34 -9.38
CA GLY A 146 -15.24 -3.82 -10.51
C GLY A 146 -14.12 -4.78 -10.10
N GLY A 147 -13.98 -5.06 -8.80
CA GLY A 147 -13.12 -6.10 -8.26
C GLY A 147 -11.63 -5.78 -8.32
N LEU A 148 -10.84 -6.79 -7.94
CA LEU A 148 -9.38 -6.79 -8.04
C LEU A 148 -8.99 -7.96 -8.95
N PRO A 149 -9.27 -7.87 -10.27
CA PRO A 149 -9.20 -9.02 -11.18
C PRO A 149 -7.78 -9.58 -11.32
N ALA A 150 -6.75 -8.78 -11.07
CA ALA A 150 -5.36 -9.19 -11.11
C ALA A 150 -4.84 -9.72 -9.76
N LEU A 151 -5.57 -9.51 -8.65
CA LEU A 151 -5.08 -9.80 -7.32
C LEU A 151 -5.05 -11.31 -7.08
N ARG A 152 -3.87 -11.80 -6.76
CA ARG A 152 -3.58 -13.22 -6.48
C ARG A 152 -3.25 -13.45 -5.02
N ARG A 153 -2.71 -12.44 -4.35
CA ARG A 153 -2.21 -12.55 -2.99
C ARG A 153 -2.61 -11.34 -2.17
N LEU A 154 -3.19 -11.57 -1.01
CA LEU A 154 -3.43 -10.57 0.02
C LEU A 154 -2.68 -10.99 1.28
N VAL A 155 -1.83 -10.11 1.82
CA VAL A 155 -1.13 -10.34 3.09
C VAL A 155 -1.67 -9.38 4.13
N LEU A 156 -2.10 -9.91 5.27
CA LEU A 156 -2.49 -9.14 6.43
C LEU A 156 -1.26 -8.94 7.31
N LEU A 157 -0.79 -7.70 7.41
CA LEU A 157 0.33 -7.32 8.26
C LEU A 157 -0.20 -7.02 9.67
N ARG A 158 0.22 -7.83 10.64
CA ARG A 158 -0.18 -7.69 12.04
C ARG A 158 0.84 -6.83 12.78
N ARG A 159 0.38 -5.96 13.67
CA ARG A 159 1.26 -5.33 14.67
C ARG A 159 1.63 -6.34 15.75
N GLU A 160 2.78 -6.13 16.38
CA GLU A 160 3.25 -6.98 17.47
C GLU A 160 2.20 -7.10 18.59
N GLY A 161 1.97 -8.32 19.09
CA GLY A 161 1.10 -8.57 20.25
C GLY A 161 -0.22 -9.29 19.99
N HIS A 162 -0.54 -9.68 18.75
CA HIS A 162 -1.71 -10.50 18.45
C HIS A 162 -1.41 -12.00 18.66
N ARG A 163 -1.95 -12.60 19.74
CA ARG A 163 -1.52 -13.91 20.26
C ARG A 163 -2.42 -15.12 19.96
N SER A 164 -2.99 -15.27 18.77
CA SER A 164 -3.62 -16.56 18.46
C SER A 164 -3.73 -16.89 16.98
N GLY A 165 -3.00 -17.93 16.55
CA GLY A 165 -3.06 -18.46 15.19
C GLY A 165 -4.47 -18.88 14.74
N ALA A 166 -5.30 -19.41 15.65
CA ALA A 166 -6.66 -19.84 15.30
C ALA A 166 -7.57 -18.69 14.86
N PHE A 167 -7.46 -17.51 15.50
CA PHE A 167 -8.21 -16.32 15.08
C PHE A 167 -7.68 -15.78 13.75
N CYS A 168 -6.38 -15.88 13.54
CA CYS A 168 -5.75 -15.44 12.31
C CYS A 168 -6.26 -16.26 11.11
N GLU A 169 -6.23 -17.59 11.21
CA GLU A 169 -6.70 -18.51 10.18
C GLU A 169 -8.18 -18.28 9.85
N ALA A 170 -9.03 -18.19 10.89
CA ALA A 170 -10.45 -17.91 10.71
C ALA A 170 -10.70 -16.60 9.95
N GLN A 171 -9.87 -15.59 10.21
CA GLN A 171 -9.95 -14.32 9.50
C GLN A 171 -9.45 -14.41 8.06
N CYS A 172 -8.29 -15.02 7.81
CA CYS A 172 -7.79 -15.21 6.45
C CYS A 172 -8.84 -15.91 5.60
N HIS A 173 -9.46 -16.98 6.12
CA HIS A 173 -10.57 -17.67 5.45
C HIS A 173 -11.81 -16.80 5.27
N ALA A 174 -12.14 -15.93 6.21
CA ALA A 174 -13.26 -15.02 6.05
C ALA A 174 -13.01 -13.99 4.93
N VAL A 175 -11.82 -13.40 4.89
CA VAL A 175 -11.41 -12.45 3.85
C VAL A 175 -11.31 -13.14 2.49
N GLU A 176 -10.78 -14.35 2.45
CA GLU A 176 -10.68 -15.17 1.24
C GLU A 176 -12.08 -15.46 0.67
N ARG A 177 -13.03 -15.88 1.52
CA ARG A 177 -14.43 -16.07 1.11
C ARG A 177 -15.09 -14.78 0.63
N ALA A 178 -14.78 -13.64 1.26
CA ALA A 178 -15.32 -12.35 0.85
C ALA A 178 -14.80 -11.94 -0.54
N LEU A 179 -13.49 -12.10 -0.78
CA LEU A 179 -12.85 -11.71 -2.04
C LEU A 179 -13.08 -12.69 -3.19
N GLY A 180 -13.22 -13.99 -2.90
CA GLY A 180 -13.56 -15.01 -3.90
C GLY A 180 -12.50 -15.20 -4.98
N GLY A 181 -11.20 -15.17 -4.63
CA GLY A 181 -10.13 -15.31 -5.62
C GLY A 181 -8.70 -15.34 -5.07
N PRO A 182 -8.22 -14.26 -4.43
CA PRO A 182 -6.84 -14.19 -3.97
C PRO A 182 -6.58 -15.08 -2.76
N THR A 183 -5.38 -15.67 -2.70
CA THR A 183 -4.87 -16.33 -1.49
C THR A 183 -4.63 -15.28 -0.42
N VAL A 184 -5.25 -15.46 0.75
CA VAL A 184 -5.08 -14.57 1.89
C VAL A 184 -4.14 -15.21 2.90
N MET A 185 -3.10 -14.47 3.30
CA MET A 185 -2.06 -14.93 4.21
C MET A 185 -1.87 -13.93 5.34
N CYS A 186 -1.31 -14.38 6.45
CA CYS A 186 -0.80 -13.52 7.51
C CYS A 186 0.72 -13.40 7.41
N ALA A 187 1.25 -12.19 7.64
CA ALA A 187 2.70 -11.97 7.71
C ALA A 187 3.34 -12.50 9.01
N ASP A 188 2.54 -12.82 10.03
CA ASP A 188 3.05 -13.26 11.31
C ASP A 188 3.78 -14.61 11.17
N ALA A 189 4.99 -14.67 11.73
CA ALA A 189 5.82 -15.86 11.75
C ALA A 189 5.14 -17.03 12.47
N GLU A 190 4.27 -16.75 13.43
CA GLU A 190 3.50 -17.77 14.16
C GLU A 190 2.32 -18.33 13.35
N CYS A 191 1.94 -17.69 12.24
CA CYS A 191 0.80 -18.10 11.42
C CYS A 191 1.27 -18.83 10.14
N ASP A 192 1.87 -18.11 9.20
CA ASP A 192 2.13 -18.62 7.85
C ASP A 192 3.62 -18.59 7.47
N ASN A 193 4.50 -18.11 8.37
CA ASN A 193 5.95 -17.94 8.16
C ASN A 193 6.32 -17.36 6.79
N VAL A 194 5.59 -16.32 6.41
CA VAL A 194 5.71 -15.71 5.09
C VAL A 194 6.97 -14.85 5.04
N GLN A 195 7.92 -15.22 4.17
CA GLN A 195 9.01 -14.32 3.80
C GLN A 195 8.45 -13.22 2.86
N ILE A 196 8.56 -11.96 3.30
CA ILE A 196 8.08 -10.74 2.61
C ILE A 196 9.21 -10.11 1.78
#